data_AF-A0A938UKM5-F1
#
_entry.id   AF-A0A938UKM5-F1
#
_cell.length_a   1.000
_cell.length_b   1.000
_cell.length_c   1.000
_cell.angle_alpha   90.00
_cell.angle_beta   90.00
_cell.angle_gamma   90.00
#
_symmetry.space_group_name_H-M   'P 1'
#
loop_
_entity.id
_entity.type
_entity.pdbx_description
1 polymer ?
#
loop_
_entity_poly.entity_id
_entity_poly.type
_entity_poly.pdbx_seq_one_letter_code
_entity_poly.pdbx_strand_id
1 'polypeptide(L)'
;MLNSAYGCAMTAMLIKWAVVSLFVVLYTESTAASVLLDQEALDREIAAGTVSSYLEGIYQNQLDNGVRNFIPLSLLLLTVSKQLLADGDQDSALACAQYAAVFSPDVSAAGINRYYIRWRTEPWMVHRLAAGFLNSVLLALRTPEEGSFFAFKQLAAFGAALFITLAGIAIVSLVRNCRLFIHDIRHVLPAALPVHASNALVAALCILPLLFGLSAAWLFPYWLMLFWGYYNVRERACIGLAVVGFVFVMPLIAVGCALFLFIPQSDSVQRLWQANYGYYTHYDIENLEQAVFKDPDNYALLFSAGLVNKREQNYVTALRYYNRLLKKNPRDYRVCINAGNVYFAMGEWENAVAKYKAAIEAAPDRCAAAYFNLMRAYQQKFMFKDAEQCLGDAKRLDSDRVATYLDLYTENFNRLLIDETIELRAILEHGVQEFFQRRDLLNSIWGLFFGGLSLPFGTLAVLGLLLFNLVFSVNDTVRVAAKCTLCGRIMCLRCQRTIAADVLCFQCQNFLKKQDQLSFKQKESKKRQIQ
;
A
#
# COMPACT_ATOMS: atom_id res chain seq x y z
N MET A 1 30.55 23.22 -9.90
CA MET A 1 29.16 23.32 -10.40
C MET A 1 28.74 22.09 -11.23
N LEU A 2 29.12 20.86 -10.84
CA LEU A 2 28.73 19.63 -11.57
C LEU A 2 28.06 18.55 -10.69
N ASN A 3 27.83 18.83 -9.39
CA ASN A 3 27.22 17.86 -8.47
C ASN A 3 25.72 18.11 -8.16
N SER A 4 25.08 19.14 -8.72
CA SER A 4 23.64 19.40 -8.53
C SER A 4 22.74 18.89 -9.66
N ALA A 5 23.32 18.52 -10.82
CA ALA A 5 22.55 18.03 -11.97
C ALA A 5 22.17 16.54 -11.85
N TYR A 6 22.99 15.73 -11.17
CA TYR A 6 22.73 14.30 -10.99
C TYR A 6 21.61 13.99 -10.01
N GLY A 7 21.41 14.85 -9.00
CA GLY A 7 20.29 14.71 -8.05
C GLY A 7 18.93 14.87 -8.72
N CYS A 8 18.80 15.86 -9.61
CA CYS A 8 17.56 16.13 -10.35
C CYS A 8 17.27 15.08 -11.43
N ALA A 9 18.31 14.57 -12.10
CA ALA A 9 18.18 13.51 -13.10
C ALA A 9 17.77 12.18 -12.46
N MET A 10 18.30 11.85 -11.28
CA MET A 10 17.94 10.62 -10.56
C MET A 10 16.53 10.68 -9.99
N THR A 11 16.07 11.83 -9.48
CA THR A 11 14.66 12.02 -9.09
C THR A 11 13.72 12.00 -10.27
N ALA A 12 14.09 12.60 -11.42
CA ALA A 12 13.28 12.54 -12.64
C ALA A 12 13.23 11.13 -13.24
N MET A 13 14.33 10.37 -13.12
CA MET A 13 14.40 8.98 -13.57
C MET A 13 13.65 8.03 -12.64
N LEU A 14 13.66 8.27 -11.32
CA LEU A 14 12.84 7.54 -10.34
C LEU A 14 11.34 7.88 -10.47
N ILE A 15 10.99 9.12 -10.82
CA ILE A 15 9.60 9.50 -11.15
C ILE A 15 9.19 8.85 -12.48
N LYS A 16 10.05 8.87 -13.51
CA LYS A 16 9.82 8.14 -14.77
C LYS A 16 9.66 6.64 -14.52
N TRP A 17 10.49 6.03 -13.68
CA TRP A 17 10.38 4.62 -13.31
C TRP A 17 9.12 4.35 -12.49
N ALA A 18 8.79 5.19 -11.50
CA ALA A 18 7.57 5.03 -10.71
C ALA A 18 6.29 5.16 -11.56
N VAL A 19 6.29 6.05 -12.57
CA VAL A 19 5.21 6.26 -13.54
C VAL A 19 5.16 5.15 -14.58
N VAL A 20 6.30 4.66 -15.08
CA VAL A 20 6.38 3.53 -16.04
C VAL A 20 6.06 2.20 -15.36
N SER A 21 6.47 1.99 -14.11
CA SER A 21 6.10 0.82 -13.31
C SER A 21 4.65 0.88 -12.79
N LEU A 22 3.99 2.04 -12.81
CA LEU A 22 2.53 2.15 -12.69
C LEU A 22 1.84 1.74 -14.01
N PHE A 23 2.54 1.89 -15.14
CA PHE A 23 2.03 1.68 -16.49
C PHE A 23 2.13 0.23 -17.00
N VAL A 24 3.12 -0.54 -16.53
CA VAL A 24 3.45 -1.86 -17.11
C VAL A 24 2.63 -3.02 -16.53
N VAL A 25 1.87 -2.83 -15.44
CA VAL A 25 1.06 -3.91 -14.83
C VAL A 25 -0.42 -3.92 -15.30
N LEU A 26 -0.88 -2.90 -16.03
CA LEU A 26 -2.29 -2.75 -16.46
C LEU A 26 -2.62 -3.42 -17.81
N TYR A 27 -1.80 -4.36 -18.28
CA TYR A 27 -1.92 -4.92 -19.64
C TYR A 27 -2.52 -6.32 -19.68
N THR A 28 -3.76 -6.48 -19.20
CA THR A 28 -4.64 -7.58 -19.60
C THR A 28 -6.08 -7.15 -19.38
N GLU A 29 -6.69 -6.53 -20.40
CA GLU A 29 -8.12 -6.59 -20.75
C GLU A 29 -8.42 -5.50 -21.81
N SER A 30 -7.79 -5.62 -22.98
CA SER A 30 -7.96 -4.67 -24.10
C SER A 30 -9.08 -5.08 -25.07
N THR A 31 -9.76 -6.21 -24.85
CA THR A 31 -10.73 -6.75 -25.83
C THR A 31 -12.09 -6.07 -25.74
N ALA A 32 -12.53 -5.61 -24.57
CA ALA A 32 -13.81 -4.90 -24.44
C ALA A 32 -13.75 -3.44 -24.94
N ALA A 33 -12.62 -2.75 -24.70
CA ALA A 33 -12.43 -1.36 -25.13
C ALA A 33 -12.33 -1.21 -26.66
N SER A 34 -11.67 -2.17 -27.33
CA SER A 34 -11.54 -2.17 -28.80
C SER A 34 -12.87 -2.43 -29.52
N VAL A 35 -13.85 -3.03 -28.84
CA VAL A 35 -15.18 -3.29 -29.40
C VAL A 35 -16.08 -2.05 -29.30
N LEU A 36 -15.87 -1.20 -28.28
CA LEU A 36 -16.68 -0.01 -28.02
C LEU A 36 -16.10 1.27 -28.64
N LEU A 37 -14.78 1.37 -28.76
CA LEU A 37 -14.12 2.48 -29.42
C LEU A 37 -13.58 2.02 -30.78
N ASP A 38 -14.35 2.32 -31.83
CA ASP A 38 -13.92 2.14 -33.22
C ASP A 38 -12.73 3.08 -33.48
N GLN A 39 -11.52 2.52 -33.54
CA GLN A 39 -10.30 3.29 -33.78
C GLN A 39 -10.34 4.01 -35.13
N GLU A 40 -10.94 3.41 -36.16
CA GLU A 40 -11.07 4.04 -37.47
C GLU A 40 -12.08 5.19 -37.44
N ALA A 41 -13.14 5.09 -36.63
CA ALA A 41 -14.02 6.22 -36.36
C ALA A 41 -13.28 7.32 -35.59
N LEU A 42 -12.57 6.99 -34.51
CA LEU A 42 -11.84 7.99 -33.74
C LEU A 42 -10.80 8.72 -34.59
N ASP A 43 -10.03 8.01 -35.42
CA ASP A 43 -9.04 8.61 -36.31
C ASP A 43 -9.69 9.52 -37.37
N ARG A 44 -10.87 9.16 -37.88
CA ARG A 44 -11.66 10.03 -38.77
C ARG A 44 -12.12 11.30 -38.06
N GLU A 45 -12.61 11.18 -36.83
CA GLU A 45 -13.05 12.33 -36.03
C GLU A 45 -11.87 13.22 -35.59
N ILE A 46 -10.68 12.64 -35.38
CA ILE A 46 -9.43 13.39 -35.18
C ILE A 46 -9.09 14.19 -36.43
N ALA A 47 -9.09 13.55 -37.61
CA ALA A 47 -8.84 14.22 -38.88
C ALA A 47 -9.88 15.32 -39.19
N ALA A 48 -11.12 15.15 -38.73
CA ALA A 48 -12.20 16.12 -38.89
C ALA A 48 -12.25 17.22 -37.81
N GLY A 49 -11.45 17.10 -36.74
CA GLY A 49 -11.46 18.05 -35.61
C GLY A 49 -12.70 17.98 -34.72
N THR A 50 -13.47 16.89 -34.81
CA THR A 50 -14.77 16.70 -34.13
C THR A 50 -14.72 15.71 -32.95
N VAL A 51 -13.51 15.27 -32.56
CA VAL A 51 -13.22 14.33 -31.46
C VAL A 51 -14.04 14.59 -30.20
N SER A 52 -14.14 15.84 -29.77
CA SER A 52 -14.85 16.18 -28.53
C SER A 52 -16.34 15.84 -28.62
N SER A 53 -16.99 16.14 -29.75
CA SER A 53 -18.41 15.81 -29.95
C SER A 53 -18.64 14.30 -29.99
N TYR A 54 -17.73 13.54 -30.59
CA TYR A 54 -17.80 12.09 -30.64
C TYR A 54 -17.66 11.47 -29.25
N LEU A 55 -16.64 11.86 -28.49
CA LEU A 55 -16.40 11.36 -27.14
C LEU A 55 -17.50 11.77 -26.16
N GLU A 56 -18.09 12.96 -26.34
CA GLU A 56 -19.25 13.39 -25.56
C GLU A 56 -20.44 12.44 -25.74
N GLY A 57 -20.75 12.03 -26.98
CA GLY A 57 -21.83 11.07 -27.24
C GLY A 57 -21.62 9.74 -26.51
N ILE A 58 -20.39 9.22 -26.51
CA ILE A 58 -20.04 7.99 -25.78
C ILE A 58 -20.18 8.20 -24.27
N TYR A 59 -19.74 9.35 -23.75
CA TYR A 59 -19.86 9.68 -22.34
C TYR A 59 -21.31 9.76 -21.88
N GLN A 60 -22.19 10.38 -22.68
CA GLN A 60 -23.61 10.43 -22.37
C GLN A 60 -24.22 9.03 -22.31
N ASN A 61 -23.86 8.13 -23.23
CA ASN A 61 -24.30 6.73 -23.17
C ASN A 61 -23.76 5.99 -21.94
N GLN A 62 -22.53 6.25 -21.52
CA GLN A 62 -22.00 5.69 -20.26
C GLN A 62 -22.84 6.12 -19.05
N LEU A 63 -23.16 7.41 -18.96
CA LEU A 63 -23.99 7.93 -17.87
C LEU A 63 -25.39 7.34 -17.89
N ASP A 64 -25.97 7.12 -19.07
CA ASP A 64 -27.30 6.52 -19.23
C ASP A 64 -27.35 5.06 -18.72
N ASN A 65 -26.22 4.36 -18.74
CA ASN A 65 -26.06 3.04 -18.12
C ASN A 65 -25.72 3.10 -16.62
N GLY A 66 -25.62 4.30 -16.03
CA GLY A 66 -25.29 4.48 -14.61
C GLY A 66 -23.84 4.09 -14.27
N VAL A 67 -22.96 4.04 -15.27
CA VAL A 67 -21.55 3.64 -15.11
C VAL A 67 -20.71 4.85 -14.75
N ARG A 68 -19.99 4.78 -13.63
CA ARG A 68 -19.15 5.88 -13.14
C ARG A 68 -17.74 5.85 -13.72
N ASN A 69 -17.08 4.70 -13.71
CA ASN A 69 -15.72 4.55 -14.23
C ASN A 69 -15.68 3.51 -15.35
N PHE A 70 -15.25 3.92 -16.54
CA PHE A 70 -14.97 3.02 -17.64
C PHE A 70 -13.46 2.93 -17.92
N ILE A 71 -12.76 2.19 -17.04
CA ILE A 71 -11.28 2.14 -17.02
C ILE A 71 -10.68 1.72 -18.36
N PRO A 72 -11.14 0.63 -19.02
CA PRO A 72 -10.58 0.22 -20.31
C PRO A 72 -10.59 1.34 -21.37
N LEU A 73 -11.69 2.09 -21.46
CA LEU A 73 -11.82 3.22 -22.38
C LEU A 73 -10.88 4.37 -22.01
N SER A 74 -10.82 4.73 -20.72
CA SER A 74 -9.89 5.76 -20.24
C SER A 74 -8.43 5.41 -20.54
N LEU A 75 -8.01 4.16 -20.32
CA LEU A 75 -6.63 3.72 -20.61
C LEU A 75 -6.31 3.75 -22.11
N LEU A 76 -7.28 3.39 -22.96
CA LEU A 76 -7.15 3.49 -24.42
C LEU A 76 -6.96 4.95 -24.84
N LEU A 77 -7.82 5.86 -24.38
CA LEU A 77 -7.72 7.28 -24.67
C LEU A 77 -6.41 7.90 -24.17
N LEU A 78 -5.89 7.45 -23.03
CA LEU A 78 -4.57 7.91 -22.54
C LEU A 78 -3.43 7.42 -23.43
N THR A 79 -3.58 6.26 -24.06
CA THR A 79 -2.59 5.73 -25.01
C THR A 79 -2.62 6.54 -26.31
N VAL A 80 -3.82 6.78 -26.86
CA VAL A 80 -4.02 7.62 -28.05
C VAL A 80 -3.53 9.05 -27.79
N SER A 81 -3.88 9.64 -26.65
CA SER A 81 -3.42 10.97 -26.25
C SER A 81 -1.89 11.11 -26.25
N LYS A 82 -1.18 10.07 -25.79
CA LYS A 82 0.30 10.07 -25.81
C LYS A 82 0.87 9.97 -27.22
N GLN A 83 0.22 9.23 -28.12
CA GLN A 83 0.62 9.12 -29.52
C GLN A 83 0.43 10.47 -30.24
N LEU A 84 -0.76 11.06 -30.12
CA LEU A 84 -1.07 12.39 -30.69
C LEU A 84 -0.11 13.47 -30.20
N LEU A 85 0.26 13.44 -28.91
CA LEU A 85 1.26 14.36 -28.36
C LEU A 85 2.66 14.16 -28.95
N ALA A 86 3.02 12.92 -29.34
CA ALA A 86 4.28 12.64 -30.02
C ALA A 86 4.26 13.11 -31.47
N ASP A 87 3.09 13.04 -32.12
CA ASP A 87 2.85 13.49 -33.50
C ASP A 87 2.68 15.01 -33.62
N GLY A 88 2.52 15.71 -32.49
CA GLY A 88 2.43 17.17 -32.41
C GLY A 88 1.00 17.72 -32.41
N ASP A 89 -0.02 16.86 -32.49
CA ASP A 89 -1.43 17.25 -32.36
C ASP A 89 -1.81 17.37 -30.88
N GLN A 90 -1.54 18.55 -30.33
CA GLN A 90 -1.71 18.81 -28.90
C GLN A 90 -3.18 18.98 -28.49
N ASP A 91 -4.03 19.53 -29.35
CA ASP A 91 -5.42 19.84 -29.01
C ASP A 91 -6.24 18.54 -28.93
N SER A 92 -6.08 17.64 -29.91
CA SER A 92 -6.68 16.31 -29.86
C SER A 92 -6.11 15.48 -28.71
N ALA A 93 -4.80 15.56 -28.44
CA ALA A 93 -4.18 14.90 -27.31
C ALA A 93 -4.77 15.36 -25.96
N LEU A 94 -4.99 16.66 -25.80
CA LEU A 94 -5.59 17.24 -24.60
C LEU A 94 -7.07 16.82 -24.47
N ALA A 95 -7.83 16.82 -25.57
CA ALA A 95 -9.21 16.36 -25.59
C ALA A 95 -9.30 14.90 -25.12
N CYS A 96 -8.52 13.98 -25.71
CA CYS A 96 -8.48 12.58 -25.29
C CYS A 96 -8.11 12.42 -23.79
N ALA A 97 -7.15 13.19 -23.29
CA ALA A 97 -6.78 13.15 -21.87
C ALA A 97 -7.88 13.70 -20.94
N GLN A 98 -8.59 14.74 -21.36
CA GLN A 98 -9.73 15.29 -20.62
C GLN A 98 -10.87 14.28 -20.54
N TYR A 99 -11.26 13.71 -21.68
CA TYR A 99 -12.32 12.69 -21.71
C TYR A 99 -11.91 11.43 -20.95
N ALA A 100 -10.65 10.99 -21.00
CA ALA A 100 -10.19 9.88 -20.16
C ALA A 100 -10.45 10.11 -18.66
N ALA A 101 -10.32 11.36 -18.20
CA ALA A 101 -10.57 11.73 -16.80
C ALA A 101 -12.07 11.87 -16.49
N VAL A 102 -12.88 12.20 -17.50
CA VAL A 102 -14.34 12.27 -17.38
C VAL A 102 -14.95 10.87 -17.38
N PHE A 103 -14.47 9.97 -18.24
CA PHE A 103 -14.91 8.57 -18.31
C PHE A 103 -14.58 7.75 -17.06
N SER A 104 -13.46 8.06 -16.40
CA SER A 104 -13.04 7.42 -15.15
C SER A 104 -12.51 8.45 -14.14
N PRO A 105 -13.40 9.15 -13.42
CA PRO A 105 -13.02 10.21 -12.48
C PRO A 105 -12.21 9.71 -11.29
N ASP A 106 -12.32 8.43 -10.93
CA ASP A 106 -11.61 7.85 -9.79
C ASP A 106 -10.22 7.29 -10.18
N VAL A 107 -9.85 7.29 -11.46
CA VAL A 107 -8.54 6.80 -11.95
C VAL A 107 -7.49 7.91 -11.94
N SER A 108 -6.37 7.70 -11.26
CA SER A 108 -5.34 8.73 -11.14
C SER A 108 -4.61 9.02 -12.45
N ALA A 109 -4.41 7.99 -13.29
CA ALA A 109 -3.64 8.07 -14.53
C ALA A 109 -4.18 9.14 -15.49
N ALA A 110 -5.49 9.32 -15.55
CA ALA A 110 -6.13 10.30 -16.44
C ALA A 110 -5.86 11.74 -15.99
N GLY A 111 -5.96 11.99 -14.68
CA GLY A 111 -5.56 13.27 -14.09
C GLY A 111 -4.09 13.57 -14.34
N ILE A 112 -3.19 12.62 -14.08
CA ILE A 112 -1.73 12.79 -14.25
C ILE A 112 -1.38 13.15 -15.69
N ASN A 113 -1.96 12.47 -16.68
CA ASN A 113 -1.67 12.73 -18.10
C ASN A 113 -2.10 14.15 -18.50
N ARG A 114 -3.31 14.58 -18.08
CA ARG A 114 -3.78 15.95 -18.29
C ARG A 114 -2.81 16.98 -17.72
N TYR A 115 -2.27 16.75 -16.52
CA TYR A 115 -1.27 17.64 -15.93
C TYR A 115 0.07 17.61 -16.66
N TYR A 116 0.50 16.45 -17.14
CA TYR A 116 1.73 16.32 -17.92
C TYR A 116 1.67 17.10 -19.25
N ILE A 117 0.56 17.02 -19.97
CA ILE A 117 0.34 17.79 -21.20
C ILE A 117 0.37 19.29 -20.87
N ARG A 118 -0.36 19.71 -19.83
CA ARG A 118 -0.43 21.13 -19.43
C ARG A 118 0.89 21.68 -18.89
N TRP A 119 1.72 20.85 -18.26
CA TRP A 119 3.06 21.24 -17.83
C TRP A 119 3.96 21.61 -19.01
N ARG A 120 3.82 20.92 -20.16
CA ARG A 120 4.58 21.24 -21.37
C ARG A 120 4.17 22.58 -21.99
N THR A 121 2.90 22.97 -21.83
CA THR A 121 2.35 24.17 -22.46
C THR A 121 2.45 25.41 -21.57
N GLU A 122 2.19 25.25 -20.27
CA GLU A 122 2.13 26.32 -19.29
C GLU A 122 3.04 26.02 -18.07
N PRO A 123 4.37 25.89 -18.26
CA PRO A 123 5.28 25.48 -17.18
C PRO A 123 5.34 26.44 -15.99
N TRP A 124 4.90 27.69 -16.16
CA TRP A 124 4.86 28.70 -15.10
C TRP A 124 3.70 28.53 -14.10
N MET A 125 2.70 27.67 -14.37
CA MET A 125 1.55 27.46 -13.48
C MET A 125 1.79 26.41 -12.38
N VAL A 126 2.94 26.48 -11.70
CA VAL A 126 3.42 25.46 -10.75
C VAL A 126 2.42 25.13 -9.63
N HIS A 127 1.73 26.14 -9.07
CA HIS A 127 0.79 25.93 -7.96
C HIS A 127 -0.44 25.09 -8.36
N ARG A 128 -1.01 25.31 -9.55
CA ARG A 128 -2.15 24.52 -10.05
C ARG A 128 -1.70 23.11 -10.45
N LEU A 129 -0.49 22.99 -10.97
CA LEU A 129 0.10 21.71 -11.37
C LEU A 129 0.39 20.84 -10.14
N ALA A 130 0.92 21.43 -9.06
CA ALA A 130 1.19 20.73 -7.80
C ALA A 130 -0.10 20.29 -7.09
N ALA A 131 -1.10 21.17 -6.98
CA ALA A 131 -2.39 20.83 -6.40
C ALA A 131 -3.10 19.73 -7.19
N GLY A 132 -3.03 19.80 -8.51
CA GLY A 132 -3.57 18.78 -9.41
C GLY A 132 -2.90 17.42 -9.26
N PHE A 133 -1.57 17.39 -9.22
CA PHE A 133 -0.81 16.16 -8.99
C PHE A 133 -1.15 15.53 -7.64
N LEU A 134 -1.23 16.34 -6.57
CA LEU A 134 -1.61 15.84 -5.24
C LEU A 134 -3.02 15.23 -5.26
N ASN A 135 -3.97 15.88 -5.94
CA ASN A 135 -5.32 15.35 -6.09
C ASN A 135 -5.32 14.01 -6.83
N SER A 136 -4.52 13.87 -7.90
CA SER A 136 -4.35 12.59 -8.60
C SER A 136 -3.77 11.49 -7.68
N VAL A 137 -2.82 11.82 -6.81
CA VAL A 137 -2.29 10.85 -5.83
C VAL A 137 -3.38 10.42 -4.84
N LEU A 138 -4.23 11.35 -4.39
CA LEU A 138 -5.35 11.02 -3.51
C LEU A 138 -6.42 10.18 -4.22
N LEU A 139 -6.66 10.42 -5.51
CA LEU A 139 -7.56 9.60 -6.34
C LEU A 139 -7.07 8.16 -6.47
N ALA A 140 -5.75 7.95 -6.55
CA ALA A 140 -5.19 6.59 -6.60
C ALA A 140 -5.59 5.72 -5.40
N LEU A 141 -5.87 6.33 -4.23
CA LEU A 141 -6.32 5.61 -3.04
C LEU A 141 -7.80 5.19 -3.11
N ARG A 142 -8.56 5.64 -4.13
CA ARG A 142 -9.98 5.33 -4.31
C ARG A 142 -10.23 4.09 -5.18
N THR A 143 -9.19 3.54 -5.80
CA THR A 143 -9.27 2.27 -6.54
C THR A 143 -8.52 1.17 -5.78
N PRO A 144 -9.04 -0.07 -5.71
CA PRO A 144 -8.35 -1.18 -5.08
C PRO A 144 -6.97 -1.44 -5.69
N GLU A 145 -6.85 -1.29 -7.00
CA GLU A 145 -5.62 -1.57 -7.75
C GLU A 145 -4.52 -0.56 -7.45
N GLU A 146 -4.74 0.72 -7.76
CA GLU A 146 -3.71 1.74 -7.59
C GLU A 146 -3.40 1.96 -6.11
N GLY A 147 -4.43 1.92 -5.25
CA GLY A 147 -4.29 2.09 -3.81
C GLY A 147 -3.47 0.97 -3.17
N SER A 148 -3.74 -0.30 -3.53
CA SER A 148 -2.98 -1.44 -2.99
C SER A 148 -1.55 -1.44 -3.53
N PHE A 149 -1.33 -1.16 -4.81
CA PHE A 149 0.02 -1.05 -5.36
C PHE A 149 0.84 0.07 -4.71
N PHE A 150 0.20 1.22 -4.46
CA PHE A 150 0.83 2.32 -3.74
C PHE A 150 1.24 1.88 -2.33
N ALA A 151 0.33 1.28 -1.56
CA ALA A 151 0.60 0.79 -0.22
C ALA A 151 1.70 -0.27 -0.18
N PHE A 152 1.69 -1.22 -1.12
CA PHE A 152 2.74 -2.23 -1.30
C PHE A 152 4.12 -1.58 -1.51
N LYS A 153 4.24 -0.62 -2.43
CA LYS A 153 5.51 0.05 -2.73
C LYS A 153 6.08 0.75 -1.50
N GLN A 154 5.24 1.47 -0.74
CA GLN A 154 5.68 2.15 0.48
C GLN A 154 6.12 1.17 1.56
N LEU A 155 5.33 0.12 1.78
CA LEU A 155 5.62 -0.89 2.80
C LEU A 155 6.88 -1.71 2.46
N ALA A 156 7.06 -2.08 1.19
CA ALA A 156 8.23 -2.77 0.70
C ALA A 156 9.49 -1.89 0.80
N ALA A 157 9.40 -0.60 0.47
CA ALA A 157 10.51 0.34 0.61
C ALA A 157 10.91 0.51 2.08
N PHE A 158 9.93 0.65 2.99
CA PHE A 158 10.17 0.69 4.43
C PHE A 158 10.83 -0.59 4.94
N GLY A 159 10.33 -1.76 4.51
CA GLY A 159 10.92 -3.06 4.83
C GLY A 159 12.36 -3.20 4.35
N ALA A 160 12.63 -2.83 3.10
CA ALA A 160 13.97 -2.85 2.53
C ALA A 160 14.92 -1.91 3.29
N ALA A 161 14.48 -0.70 3.64
CA ALA A 161 15.28 0.24 4.42
C ALA A 161 15.64 -0.31 5.82
N LEU A 162 14.66 -0.92 6.51
CA LEU A 162 14.90 -1.53 7.83
C LEU A 162 15.87 -2.72 7.71
N PHE A 163 15.70 -3.56 6.70
CA PHE A 163 16.57 -4.71 6.44
C PHE A 163 18.00 -4.29 6.10
N ILE A 164 18.18 -3.34 5.17
CA ILE A 164 19.49 -2.82 4.77
C ILE A 164 20.20 -2.18 5.97
N THR A 165 19.47 -1.43 6.80
CA THR A 165 20.04 -0.81 8.00
C THR A 165 20.53 -1.86 8.99
N LEU A 166 19.71 -2.88 9.29
CA LEU A 166 20.11 -3.98 10.18
C LEU A 166 21.30 -4.75 9.61
N ALA A 167 21.28 -5.07 8.32
CA ALA A 167 22.37 -5.77 7.64
C ALA A 167 23.67 -4.95 7.70
N GLY A 168 23.61 -3.64 7.47
CA GLY A 168 24.74 -2.75 7.60
C GLY A 168 25.35 -2.75 9.00
N ILE A 169 24.51 -2.64 10.04
CA ILE A 169 24.96 -2.69 11.45
C ILE A 169 25.59 -4.06 11.77
N ALA A 170 24.97 -5.16 11.34
CA ALA A 170 25.45 -6.51 11.57
C ALA A 170 26.80 -6.78 10.86
N ILE A 171 26.95 -6.32 9.60
CA ILE A 171 28.20 -6.45 8.84
C ILE A 171 29.31 -5.62 9.49
N VAL A 172 29.06 -4.37 9.87
CA VAL A 172 30.03 -3.54 10.59
C VAL A 172 30.45 -4.20 11.89
N SER A 173 29.50 -4.77 12.64
CA SER A 173 29.79 -5.52 13.85
C SER A 173 30.66 -6.76 13.58
N LEU A 174 30.32 -7.55 12.56
CA LEU A 174 31.09 -8.73 12.17
C LEU A 174 32.53 -8.34 11.87
N VAL A 175 32.76 -7.32 11.06
CA VAL A 175 34.12 -6.85 10.73
C VAL A 175 34.86 -6.31 11.96
N ARG A 176 34.18 -5.54 12.82
CA ARG A 176 34.76 -4.94 14.03
C ARG A 176 35.19 -6.00 15.05
N ASN A 177 34.35 -7.02 15.27
CA ASN A 177 34.45 -7.93 16.42
C ASN A 177 34.95 -9.33 16.05
N CYS A 178 34.95 -9.75 14.77
CA CYS A 178 35.37 -11.09 14.36
C CYS A 178 36.81 -11.43 14.80
N ARG A 179 37.75 -10.49 14.73
CA ARG A 179 39.13 -10.72 15.19
C ARG A 179 39.21 -10.97 16.71
N LEU A 180 38.37 -10.29 17.50
CA LEU A 180 38.29 -10.48 18.95
C LEU A 180 37.67 -11.83 19.27
N PHE A 181 36.62 -12.20 18.54
CA PHE A 181 35.94 -13.48 18.66
C PHE A 181 36.81 -14.68 18.32
N ILE A 182 37.57 -14.61 17.21
CA ILE A 182 38.55 -15.64 16.85
C ILE A 182 39.60 -15.80 17.95
N HIS A 183 40.08 -14.69 18.54
CA HIS A 183 41.04 -14.74 19.64
C HIS A 183 40.45 -15.48 20.85
N ASP A 184 39.24 -15.15 21.27
CA ASP A 184 38.60 -15.80 22.43
C ASP A 184 38.33 -17.29 22.19
N ILE A 185 37.84 -17.68 21.01
CA ILE A 185 37.61 -19.10 20.67
C ILE A 185 38.92 -19.90 20.73
N ARG A 186 40.02 -19.38 20.19
CA ARG A 186 41.32 -20.07 20.21
C ARG A 186 41.85 -20.33 21.62
N HIS A 187 41.50 -19.48 22.59
CA HIS A 187 41.90 -19.65 24.00
C HIS A 187 40.97 -20.56 24.79
N VAL A 188 39.74 -20.78 24.32
CA VAL A 188 38.80 -21.76 24.90
C VAL A 188 39.09 -23.17 24.38
N LEU A 189 39.52 -23.30 23.12
CA LEU A 189 39.87 -24.57 22.51
C LEU A 189 41.21 -25.13 23.05
N PRO A 190 41.36 -26.47 23.12
CA PRO A 190 42.63 -27.11 23.46
C PRO A 190 43.78 -26.66 22.53
N ALA A 191 44.99 -26.48 23.08
CA ALA A 191 46.18 -26.06 22.35
C ALA A 191 46.61 -26.99 21.19
N ALA A 192 46.00 -28.18 21.08
CA ALA A 192 46.26 -29.17 20.05
C ALA A 192 45.57 -28.90 18.70
N LEU A 193 44.63 -27.94 18.63
CA LEU A 193 43.91 -27.65 17.39
C LEU A 193 44.71 -26.72 16.44
N PRO A 194 44.91 -27.12 15.17
CA PRO A 194 45.58 -26.28 14.20
C PRO A 194 44.77 -25.01 13.88
N VAL A 195 45.48 -23.94 13.51
CA VAL A 195 44.90 -22.60 13.26
C VAL A 195 43.76 -22.66 12.23
N HIS A 196 43.92 -23.46 11.17
CA HIS A 196 42.90 -23.62 10.14
C HIS A 196 41.61 -24.26 10.66
N ALA A 197 41.71 -25.24 11.57
CA ALA A 197 40.53 -25.87 12.20
C ALA A 197 39.79 -24.87 13.10
N SER A 198 40.52 -24.04 13.85
CA SER A 198 39.89 -22.98 14.65
C SER A 198 39.13 -21.96 13.80
N ASN A 199 39.71 -21.56 12.65
CA ASN A 199 39.07 -20.63 11.72
C ASN A 199 37.85 -21.26 11.04
N ALA A 200 37.92 -22.55 10.68
CA ALA A 200 36.80 -23.29 10.13
C ALA A 200 35.64 -23.39 11.14
N LEU A 201 35.94 -23.60 12.42
CA LEU A 201 34.93 -23.61 13.48
C LEU A 201 34.24 -22.24 13.62
N VAL A 202 35.01 -21.14 13.60
CA VAL A 202 34.41 -19.79 13.64
C VAL A 202 33.54 -19.53 12.42
N ALA A 203 33.99 -19.92 11.23
CA ALA A 203 33.20 -19.81 10.01
C ALA A 203 31.89 -20.60 10.12
N ALA A 204 31.95 -21.84 10.61
CA ALA A 204 30.78 -22.68 10.85
C ALA A 204 29.81 -22.06 11.88
N LEU A 205 30.33 -21.47 12.96
CA LEU A 205 29.52 -20.74 13.92
C LEU A 205 28.87 -19.51 13.31
N CYS A 206 29.56 -18.75 12.44
CA CYS A 206 28.99 -17.57 11.79
C CYS A 206 27.86 -17.89 10.81
N ILE A 207 27.85 -19.09 10.20
CA ILE A 207 26.82 -19.54 9.25
C ILE A 207 25.82 -20.51 9.88
N LEU A 208 25.86 -20.69 11.20
CA LEU A 208 25.04 -21.65 11.92
C LEU A 208 23.53 -21.56 11.60
N PRO A 209 22.91 -20.37 11.49
CA PRO A 209 21.49 -20.27 11.11
C PRO A 209 21.16 -20.98 9.79
N LEU A 210 22.02 -20.87 8.78
CA LEU A 210 21.83 -21.51 7.48
C LEU A 210 21.92 -23.04 7.59
N LEU A 211 22.80 -23.56 8.46
CA LEU A 211 22.95 -24.99 8.70
C LEU A 211 21.70 -25.60 9.34
N PHE A 212 20.92 -24.81 10.08
CA PHE A 212 19.64 -25.21 10.66
C PHE A 212 18.42 -24.94 9.74
N GLY A 213 18.65 -24.54 8.48
CA GLY A 213 17.57 -24.27 7.53
C GLY A 213 16.85 -22.93 7.71
N LEU A 214 17.39 -22.02 8.53
CA LEU A 214 16.87 -20.66 8.63
C LEU A 214 17.26 -19.85 7.39
N SER A 215 16.44 -18.86 7.05
CA SER A 215 16.72 -17.96 5.93
C SER A 215 17.99 -17.12 6.17
N ALA A 216 18.64 -16.67 5.09
CA ALA A 216 19.82 -15.81 5.18
C ALA A 216 19.58 -14.49 5.95
N ALA A 217 18.32 -14.05 6.02
CA ALA A 217 17.90 -12.90 6.81
C ALA A 217 18.25 -13.04 8.30
N TRP A 218 18.30 -14.26 8.83
CA TRP A 218 18.65 -14.54 10.23
C TRP A 218 20.13 -14.38 10.54
N LEU A 219 21.02 -14.35 9.54
CA LEU A 219 22.44 -14.13 9.77
C LEU A 219 22.69 -12.79 10.45
N PHE A 220 21.94 -11.74 10.09
CA PHE A 220 22.13 -10.40 10.65
C PHE A 220 21.77 -10.31 12.14
N PRO A 221 20.54 -10.65 12.59
CA PRO A 221 20.24 -10.67 14.02
C PRO A 221 21.09 -11.71 14.77
N TYR A 222 21.44 -12.83 14.14
CA TYR A 222 22.32 -13.83 14.74
C TYR A 222 23.73 -13.28 14.99
N TRP A 223 24.36 -12.59 14.04
CA TRP A 223 25.69 -11.99 14.26
C TRP A 223 25.65 -10.94 15.35
N LEU A 224 24.58 -10.14 15.42
CA LEU A 224 24.39 -9.19 16.50
C LEU A 224 24.29 -9.89 17.87
N MET A 225 23.62 -11.04 17.94
CA MET A 225 23.57 -11.84 19.16
C MET A 225 24.89 -12.57 19.46
N LEU A 226 25.60 -13.04 18.43
CA LEU A 226 26.89 -13.73 18.56
C LEU A 226 27.95 -12.80 19.17
N PHE A 227 27.92 -11.51 18.80
CA PHE A 227 28.85 -10.50 19.31
C PHE A 227 28.32 -9.72 20.53
N TRP A 228 27.23 -10.18 21.17
CA TRP A 228 26.55 -9.49 22.26
C TRP A 228 27.50 -9.04 23.40
N GLY A 229 28.44 -9.90 23.78
CA GLY A 229 29.41 -9.63 24.84
C GLY A 229 30.45 -8.56 24.51
N TYR A 230 30.63 -8.20 23.24
CA TYR A 230 31.58 -7.16 22.80
C TYR A 230 30.99 -5.75 22.80
N TYR A 231 29.69 -5.62 23.03
CA TYR A 231 29.00 -4.34 23.03
C TYR A 231 28.92 -3.72 24.42
N ASN A 232 28.87 -2.39 24.45
CA ASN A 232 28.55 -1.62 25.64
C ASN A 232 27.05 -1.73 26.00
N VAL A 233 26.68 -1.46 27.26
CA VAL A 233 25.28 -1.56 27.73
C VAL A 233 24.29 -0.75 26.86
N ARG A 234 24.67 0.45 26.40
CA ARG A 234 23.83 1.26 25.50
C ARG A 234 23.71 0.65 24.10
N GLU A 235 24.79 0.09 23.57
CA GLU A 235 24.80 -0.60 22.28
C GLU A 235 23.93 -1.87 22.35
N ARG A 236 24.01 -2.63 23.45
CA ARG A 236 23.16 -3.80 23.71
C ARG A 236 21.68 -3.46 23.72
N ALA A 237 21.28 -2.38 24.39
CA ALA A 237 19.88 -1.94 24.41
C ALA A 237 19.37 -1.59 23.00
N CYS A 238 20.14 -0.80 22.23
CA CYS A 238 19.76 -0.43 20.86
C CYS A 238 19.70 -1.64 19.91
N ILE A 239 20.69 -2.53 19.98
CA ILE A 239 20.75 -3.75 19.16
C ILE A 239 19.62 -4.70 19.55
N GLY A 240 19.33 -4.83 20.84
CA GLY A 240 18.21 -5.61 21.33
C GLY A 240 16.87 -5.13 20.78
N LEU A 241 16.60 -3.83 20.88
CA LEU A 241 15.40 -3.22 20.29
C LEU A 241 15.36 -3.40 18.77
N ALA A 242 16.50 -3.26 18.08
CA ALA A 242 16.56 -3.45 16.63
C ALA A 242 16.29 -4.90 16.20
N VAL A 243 16.83 -5.89 16.92
CA VAL A 243 16.61 -7.32 16.64
C VAL A 243 15.16 -7.71 16.96
N VAL A 244 14.63 -7.28 18.10
CA VAL A 244 13.21 -7.49 18.45
C VAL A 244 12.31 -6.83 17.41
N GLY A 245 12.57 -5.56 17.09
CA GLY A 245 11.88 -4.83 16.05
C GLY A 245 11.91 -5.57 14.72
N PHE A 246 13.07 -6.05 14.28
CA PHE A 246 13.19 -6.84 13.06
C PHE A 246 12.32 -8.10 13.08
N VAL A 247 12.41 -8.89 14.16
CA VAL A 247 11.72 -10.18 14.29
C VAL A 247 10.18 -10.01 14.34
N PHE A 248 9.67 -8.94 14.92
CA PHE A 248 8.23 -8.65 14.95
C PHE A 248 7.73 -7.89 13.73
N VAL A 249 8.49 -6.89 13.27
CA VAL A 249 8.03 -5.96 12.22
C VAL A 249 8.20 -6.57 10.83
N MET A 250 9.25 -7.36 10.56
CA MET A 250 9.44 -7.96 9.23
C MET A 250 8.31 -8.90 8.81
N PRO A 251 7.84 -9.85 9.65
CA PRO A 251 6.71 -10.68 9.30
C PRO A 251 5.43 -9.87 9.05
N LEU A 252 5.19 -8.82 9.84
CA LEU A 252 4.03 -7.93 9.65
C LEU A 252 4.11 -7.17 8.33
N ILE A 253 5.29 -6.65 7.98
CA ILE A 253 5.55 -6.01 6.68
C ILE A 253 5.32 -7.01 5.55
N ALA A 254 5.81 -8.24 5.67
CA ALA A 254 5.63 -9.27 4.65
C ALA A 254 4.16 -9.66 4.46
N VAL A 255 3.42 -9.84 5.55
CA VAL A 255 1.97 -10.09 5.53
C VAL A 255 1.24 -8.92 4.88
N GLY A 256 1.57 -7.67 5.23
CA GLY A 256 0.99 -6.48 4.61
C GLY A 256 1.32 -6.38 3.12
N CYS A 257 2.56 -6.65 2.72
CA CYS A 257 2.96 -6.66 1.31
C CYS A 257 2.18 -7.72 0.52
N ALA A 258 2.05 -8.93 1.07
CA ALA A 258 1.29 -10.00 0.44
C ALA A 258 -0.20 -9.67 0.35
N LEU A 259 -0.78 -9.05 1.40
CA LEU A 259 -2.16 -8.57 1.38
C LEU A 259 -2.38 -7.55 0.25
N PHE A 260 -1.51 -6.55 0.11
CA PHE A 260 -1.65 -5.53 -0.93
C PHE A 260 -1.37 -6.05 -2.34
N LEU A 261 -0.62 -7.14 -2.50
CA LEU A 261 -0.52 -7.85 -3.79
C LEU A 261 -1.74 -8.73 -4.07
N PHE A 262 -2.38 -9.26 -3.02
CA PHE A 262 -3.53 -10.15 -3.12
C PHE A 262 -4.82 -9.42 -3.48
N ILE A 263 -5.11 -8.29 -2.82
CA ILE A 263 -6.35 -7.51 -3.03
C ILE A 263 -6.68 -7.26 -4.51
N PRO A 264 -5.77 -6.72 -5.35
CA PRO A 264 -6.07 -6.47 -6.75
C PRO A 264 -6.23 -7.74 -7.59
N GLN A 265 -5.73 -8.89 -7.12
CA GLN A 265 -5.86 -10.19 -7.79
C GLN A 265 -7.11 -10.96 -7.34
N SER A 266 -7.83 -10.49 -6.34
CA SER A 266 -9.04 -11.17 -5.88
C SER A 266 -10.22 -10.83 -6.78
N ASP A 267 -10.74 -11.87 -7.45
CA ASP A 267 -11.95 -11.77 -8.26
C ASP A 267 -13.13 -11.24 -7.45
N SER A 268 -13.19 -11.51 -6.14
CA SER A 268 -14.28 -11.05 -5.27
C SER A 268 -14.27 -9.53 -5.10
N VAL A 269 -13.08 -8.98 -4.83
CA VAL A 269 -12.85 -7.54 -4.69
C VAL A 269 -13.14 -6.83 -6.01
N GLN A 270 -12.61 -7.37 -7.12
CA GLN A 270 -12.76 -6.74 -8.44
C GLN A 270 -14.22 -6.71 -8.90
N ARG A 271 -14.94 -7.83 -8.78
CA ARG A 271 -16.37 -7.88 -9.12
C ARG A 271 -17.21 -6.91 -8.29
N LEU A 272 -16.97 -6.84 -6.98
CA LEU A 272 -17.67 -5.89 -6.11
C LEU A 272 -17.35 -4.44 -6.49
N TRP A 273 -16.09 -4.14 -6.79
CA TRP A 273 -15.68 -2.80 -7.19
C TRP A 273 -16.30 -2.41 -8.54
N GLN A 274 -16.23 -3.27 -9.55
CA GLN A 274 -16.84 -3.06 -10.86
C GLN A 274 -18.36 -2.85 -10.76
N ALA A 275 -19.07 -3.70 -10.03
CA ALA A 275 -20.52 -3.57 -9.86
C ALA A 275 -20.94 -2.22 -9.22
N ASN A 276 -20.13 -1.66 -8.34
CA ASN A 276 -20.44 -0.40 -7.64
C ASN A 276 -19.95 0.83 -8.40
N TYR A 277 -18.72 0.79 -8.89
CA TYR A 277 -17.98 1.96 -9.37
C TYR A 277 -17.55 1.86 -10.84
N GLY A 278 -17.51 0.66 -11.42
CA GLY A 278 -16.95 0.40 -12.74
C GLY A 278 -17.97 0.11 -13.83
N TYR A 279 -17.44 -0.09 -15.03
CA TYR A 279 -18.13 -0.74 -16.14
C TYR A 279 -18.20 -2.25 -15.87
N TYR A 280 -19.29 -2.88 -16.28
CA TYR A 280 -19.52 -4.30 -16.12
C TYR A 280 -20.12 -4.87 -17.41
N THR A 281 -19.82 -6.13 -17.67
CA THR A 281 -20.31 -6.91 -18.81
C THR A 281 -21.38 -7.90 -18.36
N HIS A 282 -22.10 -8.51 -19.31
CA HIS A 282 -23.02 -9.60 -18.98
C HIS A 282 -22.33 -10.76 -18.25
N TYR A 283 -21.07 -11.04 -18.57
CA TYR A 283 -20.26 -12.04 -17.87
C TYR A 283 -20.05 -11.67 -16.38
N ASP A 284 -19.84 -10.39 -16.09
CA ASP A 284 -19.67 -9.92 -14.71
C ASP A 284 -20.96 -10.03 -13.90
N ILE A 285 -22.11 -9.79 -14.54
CA ILE A 285 -23.44 -9.99 -13.94
C ILE A 285 -23.65 -11.46 -13.60
N GLU A 286 -23.41 -12.38 -14.54
CA GLU A 286 -23.54 -13.82 -14.32
C GLU A 286 -22.63 -14.29 -13.17
N ASN A 287 -21.37 -13.84 -13.15
CA ASN A 287 -20.44 -14.17 -12.07
C ASN A 287 -20.89 -13.60 -10.71
N LEU A 288 -21.47 -12.40 -10.69
CA LEU A 288 -22.04 -11.80 -9.49
C LEU A 288 -23.23 -12.62 -8.99
N GLU A 289 -24.12 -13.06 -9.87
CA GLU A 289 -25.26 -13.91 -9.53
C GLU A 289 -24.83 -15.29 -9.03
N GLN A 290 -23.83 -15.91 -9.65
CA GLN A 290 -23.23 -17.15 -9.16
C GLN A 290 -22.60 -16.98 -7.77
N ALA A 291 -21.98 -15.82 -7.50
CA ALA A 291 -21.43 -15.53 -6.18
C ALA A 291 -22.53 -15.35 -5.13
N VAL A 292 -23.63 -14.67 -5.49
CA VAL A 292 -24.84 -14.61 -4.64
C VAL A 292 -25.41 -16.02 -4.42
N PHE A 293 -25.36 -16.92 -5.40
CA PHE A 293 -25.81 -18.30 -5.19
C PHE A 293 -24.93 -19.05 -4.17
N LYS A 294 -23.60 -18.86 -4.22
CA LYS A 294 -22.65 -19.49 -3.29
C LYS A 294 -22.74 -18.95 -1.87
N ASP A 295 -22.88 -17.63 -1.72
CA ASP A 295 -23.06 -16.96 -0.44
C ASP A 295 -24.34 -16.11 -0.48
N PRO A 296 -25.51 -16.74 -0.30
CA PRO A 296 -26.81 -16.10 -0.48
C PRO A 296 -27.07 -14.98 0.50
N ASP A 297 -26.32 -14.92 1.58
CA ASP A 297 -26.59 -14.05 2.71
C ASP A 297 -25.61 -12.89 2.85
N ASN A 298 -24.63 -12.81 1.94
CA ASN A 298 -23.64 -11.76 1.87
C ASN A 298 -24.24 -10.40 1.55
N TYR A 299 -24.03 -9.43 2.45
CA TYR A 299 -24.54 -8.08 2.27
C TYR A 299 -24.00 -7.43 0.97
N ALA A 300 -22.69 -7.51 0.74
CA ALA A 300 -22.05 -6.82 -0.37
C ALA A 300 -22.47 -7.38 -1.73
N LEU A 301 -22.60 -8.71 -1.84
CA LEU A 301 -23.03 -9.36 -3.08
C LEU A 301 -24.50 -9.02 -3.39
N LEU A 302 -25.40 -9.16 -2.41
CA LEU A 302 -26.82 -8.83 -2.59
C LEU A 302 -27.04 -7.36 -2.95
N PHE A 303 -26.31 -6.45 -2.29
CA PHE A 303 -26.43 -5.02 -2.56
C PHE A 303 -25.95 -4.68 -3.97
N SER A 304 -24.78 -5.20 -4.35
CA SER A 304 -24.20 -4.97 -5.68
C SER A 304 -25.06 -5.58 -6.78
N ALA A 305 -25.60 -6.79 -6.57
CA ALA A 305 -26.51 -7.44 -7.52
C ALA A 305 -27.81 -6.63 -7.68
N GLY A 306 -28.35 -6.08 -6.60
CA GLY A 306 -29.50 -5.17 -6.64
C GLY A 306 -29.21 -3.90 -7.43
N LEU A 307 -28.03 -3.29 -7.23
CA LEU A 307 -27.62 -2.06 -7.92
C LEU A 307 -27.47 -2.29 -9.43
N VAL A 308 -26.78 -3.35 -9.82
CA VAL A 308 -26.58 -3.69 -11.23
C VAL A 308 -27.91 -4.04 -11.89
N ASN A 309 -28.77 -4.85 -11.26
CA ASN A 309 -30.09 -5.15 -11.82
C ASN A 309 -30.98 -3.90 -11.93
N LYS A 310 -30.85 -2.91 -11.05
CA LYS A 310 -31.54 -1.62 -11.19
C LYS A 310 -31.05 -0.88 -12.43
N ARG A 311 -29.73 -0.82 -12.65
CA ARG A 311 -29.13 -0.14 -13.81
C ARG A 311 -29.55 -0.78 -15.13
N GLU A 312 -29.64 -2.11 -15.15
CA GLU A 312 -30.18 -2.91 -16.27
C GLU A 312 -31.71 -2.91 -16.38
N GLN A 313 -32.40 -2.07 -15.58
CA GLN A 313 -33.87 -1.95 -15.56
C GLN A 313 -34.62 -3.22 -15.16
N ASN A 314 -33.93 -4.23 -14.62
CA ASN A 314 -34.48 -5.45 -14.03
C ASN A 314 -35.02 -5.18 -12.62
N TYR A 315 -35.98 -4.26 -12.52
CA TYR A 315 -36.48 -3.70 -11.25
C TYR A 315 -37.05 -4.75 -10.28
N VAL A 316 -37.76 -5.76 -10.79
CA VAL A 316 -38.31 -6.85 -9.97
C VAL A 316 -37.19 -7.64 -9.29
N THR A 317 -36.13 -7.97 -10.03
CA THR A 317 -34.96 -8.68 -9.51
C THR A 317 -34.18 -7.81 -8.52
N ALA A 318 -34.02 -6.51 -8.81
CA ALA A 318 -33.38 -5.57 -7.90
C ALA A 318 -34.12 -5.49 -6.55
N LEU A 319 -35.44 -5.30 -6.57
CA LEU A 319 -36.26 -5.29 -5.35
C LEU A 319 -36.20 -6.63 -4.60
N ARG A 320 -36.10 -7.77 -5.30
CA ARG A 320 -35.92 -9.07 -4.65
C ARG A 320 -34.64 -9.10 -3.82
N TYR A 321 -33.51 -8.62 -4.35
CA TYR A 321 -32.25 -8.55 -3.59
C TYR A 321 -32.33 -7.55 -2.44
N TYR A 322 -32.84 -6.33 -2.67
CA TYR A 322 -32.99 -5.33 -1.62
C TYR A 322 -33.95 -5.77 -0.51
N ASN A 323 -35.06 -6.41 -0.83
CA ASN A 323 -36.00 -6.91 0.18
C ASN A 323 -35.37 -8.01 1.05
N ARG A 324 -34.45 -8.83 0.51
CA ARG A 324 -33.69 -9.79 1.33
C ARG A 324 -32.78 -9.08 2.33
N LEU A 325 -32.12 -7.99 1.93
CA LEU A 325 -31.31 -7.16 2.82
C LEU A 325 -32.18 -6.47 3.89
N LEU A 326 -33.30 -5.86 3.48
CA LEU A 326 -34.22 -5.18 4.39
C LEU A 326 -34.90 -6.14 5.38
N LYS A 327 -35.06 -7.42 5.05
CA LYS A 327 -35.51 -8.44 6.02
C LYS A 327 -34.52 -8.63 7.17
N LYS A 328 -33.21 -8.50 6.90
CA LYS A 328 -32.16 -8.62 7.93
C LYS A 328 -31.95 -7.32 8.68
N ASN A 329 -31.90 -6.21 7.95
CA ASN A 329 -31.75 -4.87 8.51
C ASN A 329 -32.78 -3.92 7.89
N PRO A 330 -33.97 -3.77 8.52
CA PRO A 330 -35.03 -2.89 8.00
C PRO A 330 -34.66 -1.40 7.98
N ARG A 331 -33.63 -0.99 8.73
CA ARG A 331 -33.16 0.39 8.85
C ARG A 331 -31.85 0.64 8.10
N ASP A 332 -31.50 -0.22 7.15
CA ASP A 332 -30.36 0.04 6.29
C ASP A 332 -30.68 1.18 5.32
N TYR A 333 -30.14 2.37 5.61
CA TYR A 333 -30.46 3.58 4.85
C TYR A 333 -30.05 3.46 3.37
N ARG A 334 -28.94 2.79 3.04
CA ARG A 334 -28.47 2.65 1.65
C ARG A 334 -29.40 1.76 0.87
N VAL A 335 -29.81 0.65 1.47
CA VAL A 335 -30.76 -0.28 0.86
C VAL A 335 -32.12 0.38 0.70
N CYS A 336 -32.58 1.15 1.70
CA CYS A 336 -33.82 1.92 1.61
C CYS A 336 -33.77 2.95 0.47
N ILE A 337 -32.68 3.71 0.32
CA ILE A 337 -32.52 4.66 -0.79
C ILE A 337 -32.61 3.92 -2.12
N ASN A 338 -31.80 2.88 -2.33
CA ASN A 338 -31.76 2.21 -3.62
C ASN A 338 -33.06 1.44 -3.93
N ALA A 339 -33.71 0.84 -2.93
CA ALA A 339 -35.05 0.26 -3.12
C ALA A 339 -36.08 1.34 -3.47
N GLY A 340 -36.01 2.52 -2.85
CA GLY A 340 -36.80 3.69 -3.22
C GLY A 340 -36.56 4.12 -4.66
N ASN A 341 -35.31 4.10 -5.12
CA ASN A 341 -34.96 4.40 -6.51
C ASN A 341 -35.61 3.42 -7.49
N VAL A 342 -35.66 2.14 -7.14
CA VAL A 342 -36.34 1.14 -7.96
C VAL A 342 -37.85 1.39 -8.00
N TYR A 343 -38.49 1.66 -6.85
CA TYR A 343 -39.92 2.02 -6.82
C TYR A 343 -40.22 3.28 -7.62
N PHE A 344 -39.37 4.29 -7.53
CA PHE A 344 -39.50 5.52 -8.31
C PHE A 344 -39.45 5.21 -9.82
N ALA A 345 -38.48 4.40 -10.26
CA ALA A 345 -38.33 4.01 -11.67
C ALA A 345 -39.52 3.17 -12.18
N MET A 346 -40.19 2.43 -11.29
CA MET A 346 -41.44 1.72 -11.59
C MET A 346 -42.68 2.62 -11.59
N GLY A 347 -42.56 3.91 -11.25
CA GLY A 347 -43.69 4.84 -11.12
C GLY A 347 -44.45 4.72 -9.79
N GLU A 348 -43.99 3.89 -8.85
CA GLU A 348 -44.60 3.70 -7.54
C GLU A 348 -44.10 4.76 -6.54
N TRP A 349 -44.47 6.01 -6.77
CA TRP A 349 -43.92 7.15 -6.04
C TRP A 349 -44.26 7.15 -4.54
N GLU A 350 -45.42 6.62 -4.14
CA GLU A 350 -45.79 6.44 -2.73
C GLU A 350 -44.82 5.51 -2.01
N ASN A 351 -44.48 4.38 -2.63
CA ASN A 351 -43.54 3.42 -2.09
C ASN A 351 -42.13 4.00 -2.05
N ALA A 352 -41.73 4.74 -3.09
CA ALA A 352 -40.46 5.46 -3.11
C ALA A 352 -40.35 6.47 -1.94
N VAL A 353 -41.38 7.32 -1.74
CA VAL A 353 -41.44 8.28 -0.63
C VAL A 353 -41.31 7.58 0.72
N ALA A 354 -42.02 6.47 0.92
CA ALA A 354 -41.93 5.70 2.16
C ALA A 354 -40.51 5.17 2.41
N LYS A 355 -39.84 4.65 1.38
CA LYS A 355 -38.46 4.15 1.49
C LYS A 355 -37.45 5.27 1.73
N TYR A 356 -37.58 6.41 1.07
CA TYR A 356 -36.69 7.55 1.32
C TYR A 356 -36.86 8.12 2.73
N LYS A 357 -38.10 8.24 3.22
CA LYS A 357 -38.35 8.64 4.61
C LYS A 357 -37.73 7.67 5.61
N ALA A 358 -37.88 6.35 5.39
CA ALA A 358 -37.25 5.35 6.23
C ALA A 358 -35.72 5.44 6.24
N ALA A 359 -35.10 5.79 5.11
CA ALA A 359 -33.65 6.05 5.05
C ALA A 359 -33.25 7.29 5.86
N ILE A 360 -34.00 8.39 5.72
CA ILE A 360 -33.79 9.65 6.45
C ILE A 360 -33.95 9.43 7.97
N GLU A 361 -34.96 8.68 8.40
CA GLU A 361 -35.15 8.34 9.81
C GLU A 361 -34.00 7.50 10.37
N ALA A 362 -33.42 6.62 9.55
CA ALA A 362 -32.31 5.77 9.97
C ALA A 362 -30.98 6.52 10.09
N ALA A 363 -30.71 7.49 9.20
CA ALA A 363 -29.44 8.21 9.17
C ALA A 363 -29.58 9.66 8.64
N PRO A 364 -30.22 10.57 9.39
CA PRO A 364 -30.58 11.90 8.90
C PRO A 364 -29.38 12.74 8.43
N ASP A 365 -28.22 12.56 9.05
CA ASP A 365 -27.01 13.35 8.74
C ASP A 365 -26.13 12.72 7.63
N ARG A 366 -26.51 11.57 7.09
CA ARG A 366 -25.70 10.81 6.11
C ARG A 366 -26.41 10.54 4.78
N CYS A 367 -27.63 11.04 4.62
CA CYS A 367 -28.51 10.67 3.53
C CYS A 367 -28.85 11.83 2.58
N ALA A 368 -27.84 12.61 2.14
CA ALA A 368 -28.05 13.65 1.11
C ALA A 368 -28.79 13.10 -0.13
N ALA A 369 -28.42 11.89 -0.56
CA ALA A 369 -29.10 11.16 -1.64
C ALA A 369 -30.59 10.90 -1.35
N ALA A 370 -30.96 10.51 -0.12
CA ALA A 370 -32.37 10.27 0.22
C ALA A 370 -33.20 11.54 0.14
N TYR A 371 -32.70 12.67 0.67
CA TYR A 371 -33.39 13.96 0.57
C TYR A 371 -33.53 14.41 -0.88
N PHE A 372 -32.48 14.28 -1.69
CA PHE A 372 -32.54 14.62 -3.12
C PHE A 372 -33.53 13.73 -3.88
N ASN A 373 -33.51 12.42 -3.66
CA ASN A 373 -34.41 11.52 -4.36
C ASN A 373 -35.86 11.67 -3.86
N LEU A 374 -36.07 11.98 -2.58
CA LEU A 374 -37.37 12.34 -2.03
C LEU A 374 -37.92 13.63 -2.64
N MET A 375 -37.06 14.63 -2.84
CA MET A 375 -37.41 15.85 -3.57
C MET A 375 -37.92 15.51 -4.97
N ARG A 376 -37.22 14.65 -5.73
CA ARG A 376 -37.66 14.19 -7.06
C ARG A 376 -39.02 13.47 -6.99
N ALA A 377 -39.22 12.60 -5.99
CA ALA A 377 -40.49 11.93 -5.76
C ALA A 377 -41.64 12.90 -5.46
N TYR A 378 -41.40 13.92 -4.64
CA TYR A 378 -42.40 14.96 -4.37
C TYR A 378 -42.70 15.83 -5.59
N GLN A 379 -41.73 16.10 -6.46
CA GLN A 379 -41.97 16.79 -7.73
C GLN A 379 -42.94 16.00 -8.63
N GLN A 380 -42.76 14.67 -8.76
CA GLN A 380 -43.67 13.82 -9.52
C GLN A 380 -45.09 13.81 -8.94
N LYS A 381 -45.19 13.99 -7.61
CA LYS A 381 -46.46 14.10 -6.88
C LYS A 381 -47.01 15.53 -6.78
N PHE A 382 -46.39 16.51 -7.45
CA PHE A 382 -46.78 17.93 -7.39
C PHE A 382 -46.74 18.56 -5.98
N MET A 383 -45.96 17.99 -5.07
CA MET A 383 -45.78 18.47 -3.69
C MET A 383 -44.59 19.43 -3.59
N PHE A 384 -44.68 20.59 -4.25
CA PHE A 384 -43.54 21.49 -4.47
C PHE A 384 -42.92 22.06 -3.19
N LYS A 385 -43.71 22.33 -2.15
CA LYS A 385 -43.19 22.86 -0.87
C LYS A 385 -42.29 21.85 -0.15
N ASP A 386 -42.73 20.60 -0.09
CA ASP A 386 -41.95 19.53 0.55
C ASP A 386 -40.69 19.21 -0.27
N ALA A 387 -40.79 19.29 -1.60
CA ALA A 387 -39.66 19.15 -2.51
C ALA A 387 -38.59 20.22 -2.26
N GLU A 388 -38.98 21.49 -2.13
CA GLU A 388 -38.06 22.61 -1.85
C GLU A 388 -37.34 22.44 -0.52
N GLN A 389 -38.06 22.02 0.54
CA GLN A 389 -37.45 21.72 1.82
C GLN A 389 -36.42 20.59 1.71
N CYS A 390 -36.79 19.48 1.07
CA CYS A 390 -35.89 18.35 0.86
C CYS A 390 -34.64 18.75 0.06
N LEU A 391 -34.77 19.65 -0.92
CA LEU A 391 -33.62 20.18 -1.66
C LEU A 391 -32.68 20.97 -0.75
N GLY A 392 -33.22 21.82 0.12
CA GLY A 392 -32.45 22.57 1.11
C GLY A 392 -31.67 21.65 2.05
N ASP A 393 -32.32 20.59 2.54
CA ASP A 393 -31.70 19.58 3.40
C ASP A 393 -30.60 18.79 2.66
N ALA A 394 -30.85 18.38 1.41
CA ALA A 394 -29.87 17.68 0.59
C ALA A 394 -28.61 18.53 0.35
N LYS A 395 -28.77 19.81 -0.02
CA LYS A 395 -27.66 20.74 -0.25
C LYS A 395 -26.87 21.04 1.02
N ARG A 396 -27.54 21.10 2.18
CA ARG A 396 -26.87 21.29 3.47
C ARG A 396 -25.92 20.13 3.80
N LEU A 397 -26.29 18.91 3.42
CA LEU A 397 -25.48 17.71 3.69
C LEU A 397 -24.36 17.52 2.65
N ASP A 398 -24.66 17.71 1.36
CA ASP A 398 -23.68 17.52 0.28
C ASP A 398 -24.04 18.39 -0.93
N SER A 399 -23.61 19.66 -0.90
CA SER A 399 -23.91 20.62 -1.96
C SER A 399 -23.29 20.22 -3.31
N ASP A 400 -22.07 19.69 -3.32
CA ASP A 400 -21.32 19.37 -4.54
C ASP A 400 -21.93 18.16 -5.27
N ARG A 401 -22.28 17.11 -4.52
CA ARG A 401 -22.96 15.94 -5.08
C ARG A 401 -24.34 16.31 -5.59
N VAL A 402 -25.11 17.12 -4.85
CA VAL A 402 -26.46 17.52 -5.27
C VAL A 402 -26.44 18.41 -6.51
N ALA A 403 -25.50 19.37 -6.59
CA ALA A 403 -25.36 20.24 -7.76
C ALA A 403 -25.17 19.43 -9.05
N THR A 404 -24.33 18.39 -8.99
CA THR A 404 -24.05 17.49 -10.12
C THR A 404 -25.32 16.87 -10.72
N TYR A 405 -26.33 16.57 -9.90
CA TYR A 405 -27.58 15.93 -10.34
C TYR A 405 -28.73 16.91 -10.63
N LEU A 406 -28.63 18.16 -10.17
CA LEU A 406 -29.61 19.19 -10.49
C LEU A 406 -29.48 19.67 -11.93
N ASP A 407 -28.25 19.79 -12.40
CA ASP A 407 -27.94 20.32 -13.74
C ASP A 407 -28.23 19.31 -14.87
N LEU A 408 -28.57 18.06 -14.51
CA LEU A 408 -28.92 17.00 -15.46
C LEU A 408 -30.39 17.09 -15.88
N TYR A 409 -30.62 17.36 -17.17
CA TYR A 409 -31.92 17.23 -17.82
C TYR A 409 -31.98 15.92 -18.60
N THR A 410 -32.50 14.88 -17.97
CA THR A 410 -32.66 13.56 -18.61
C THR A 410 -33.82 12.79 -17.99
N GLU A 411 -34.50 12.01 -18.82
CA GLU A 411 -35.55 11.08 -18.39
C GLU A 411 -34.97 9.73 -17.94
N ASN A 412 -33.66 9.50 -18.13
CA ASN A 412 -33.03 8.26 -17.74
C ASN A 412 -32.91 8.13 -16.21
N PHE A 413 -33.54 7.10 -15.64
CA PHE A 413 -33.58 6.84 -14.21
C PHE A 413 -32.20 6.58 -13.57
N ASN A 414 -31.20 6.17 -14.35
CA ASN A 414 -29.83 6.01 -13.86
C ASN A 414 -29.13 7.35 -13.59
N ARG A 415 -29.66 8.45 -14.12
CA ARG A 415 -29.10 9.80 -14.00
C ARG A 415 -30.00 10.76 -13.22
N LEU A 416 -31.30 10.46 -13.16
CA LEU A 416 -32.28 11.29 -12.48
C LEU A 416 -32.16 11.22 -10.94
N LEU A 417 -31.71 10.07 -10.43
CA LEU A 417 -31.63 9.76 -9.01
C LEU A 417 -30.19 9.49 -8.58
N ILE A 418 -29.89 9.78 -7.32
CA ILE A 418 -28.61 9.47 -6.71
C ILE A 418 -28.66 8.04 -6.16
N ASP A 419 -27.84 7.15 -6.72
CA ASP A 419 -27.64 5.81 -6.17
C ASP A 419 -26.61 5.85 -5.04
N GLU A 420 -26.81 5.02 -4.02
CA GLU A 420 -25.80 4.71 -3.01
C GLU A 420 -24.99 3.47 -3.42
N THR A 421 -23.71 3.47 -3.12
CA THR A 421 -22.80 2.34 -3.37
C THR A 421 -22.24 1.79 -2.06
N ILE A 422 -21.66 0.59 -2.12
CA ILE A 422 -20.89 0.05 -1.01
C ILE A 422 -19.58 0.82 -0.92
N GLU A 423 -19.24 1.29 0.28
CA GLU A 423 -17.94 1.94 0.52
C GLU A 423 -16.77 1.04 0.13
N LEU A 424 -15.75 1.65 -0.49
CA LEU A 424 -14.49 0.99 -0.80
C LEU A 424 -13.90 0.25 0.41
N ARG A 425 -14.00 0.84 1.60
CA ARG A 425 -13.52 0.21 2.85
C ARG A 425 -14.16 -1.16 3.09
N ALA A 426 -15.47 -1.29 2.90
CA ALA A 426 -16.18 -2.56 3.10
C ALA A 426 -15.78 -3.60 2.05
N ILE A 427 -15.50 -3.17 0.81
CA ILE A 427 -14.96 -4.04 -0.26
C ILE A 427 -13.56 -4.55 0.13
N LEU A 428 -12.69 -3.66 0.61
CA LEU A 428 -11.34 -4.02 1.05
C LEU A 428 -11.37 -4.92 2.29
N GLU A 429 -12.25 -4.67 3.25
CA GLU A 429 -12.44 -5.54 4.42
C GLU A 429 -12.83 -6.97 4.01
N HIS A 430 -13.66 -7.13 2.97
CA HIS A 430 -13.96 -8.44 2.40
C HIS A 430 -12.70 -9.12 1.83
N GLY A 431 -11.89 -8.39 1.05
CA GLY A 431 -10.62 -8.91 0.52
C GLY A 431 -9.61 -9.29 1.61
N VAL A 432 -9.54 -8.51 2.69
CA VAL A 432 -8.71 -8.80 3.86
C VAL A 432 -9.15 -10.09 4.54
N GLN A 433 -10.46 -10.30 4.71
CA GLN A 433 -10.98 -11.54 5.28
C GLN A 433 -10.64 -12.75 4.41
N GLU A 434 -10.80 -12.65 3.09
CA GLU A 434 -10.44 -13.70 2.14
C GLU A 434 -8.94 -14.04 2.23
N PHE A 435 -8.08 -13.02 2.31
CA PHE A 435 -6.64 -13.20 2.46
C PHE A 435 -6.28 -14.01 3.71
N PHE A 436 -6.85 -13.66 4.88
CA PHE A 436 -6.54 -14.36 6.13
C PHE A 436 -7.12 -15.78 6.20
N GLN A 437 -8.08 -16.13 5.35
CA GLN A 437 -8.56 -17.50 5.20
C GLN A 437 -7.56 -18.40 4.44
N ARG A 438 -6.67 -17.82 3.62
CA ARG A 438 -5.64 -18.58 2.87
C ARG A 438 -4.44 -18.94 3.74
N ARG A 439 -4.61 -19.95 4.59
CA ARG A 439 -3.55 -20.45 5.49
C ARG A 439 -2.28 -20.87 4.76
N ASP A 440 -2.38 -21.43 3.56
CA ASP A 440 -1.21 -21.87 2.79
C ASP A 440 -0.30 -20.71 2.40
N LEU A 441 -0.89 -19.57 2.05
CA LEU A 441 -0.16 -18.36 1.71
C LEU A 441 0.49 -17.74 2.96
N LEU A 442 -0.24 -17.70 4.08
CA LEU A 442 0.31 -17.28 5.38
C LEU A 442 1.47 -18.18 5.83
N ASN A 443 1.36 -19.50 5.64
CA ASN A 443 2.41 -20.47 5.94
C ASN A 443 3.62 -20.29 5.02
N SER A 444 3.40 -19.96 3.75
CA SER A 444 4.48 -19.70 2.79
C SER A 444 5.25 -18.42 3.15
N ILE A 445 4.53 -17.35 3.53
CA ILE A 445 5.13 -16.12 4.06
C ILE A 445 5.93 -16.42 5.34
N TRP A 446 5.34 -17.20 6.24
CA TRP A 446 6.03 -17.63 7.46
C TRP A 446 7.30 -18.41 7.16
N GLY A 447 7.24 -19.36 6.22
CA GLY A 447 8.37 -20.17 5.79
C GLY A 447 9.53 -19.34 5.21
N LEU A 448 9.21 -18.26 4.49
CA LEU A 448 10.21 -17.33 3.95
C LEU A 448 11.10 -16.73 5.04
N PHE A 449 10.53 -16.45 6.22
CA PHE A 449 11.26 -15.90 7.34
C PHE A 449 11.79 -16.99 8.28
N PHE A 450 10.95 -17.89 8.77
CA PHE A 450 11.27 -18.78 9.88
C PHE A 450 11.68 -20.21 9.47
N GLY A 451 11.70 -20.55 8.17
CA GLY A 451 12.34 -21.76 7.61
C GLY A 451 12.20 -23.05 8.44
N GLY A 452 11.20 -23.88 8.15
CA GLY A 452 11.03 -25.18 8.81
C GLY A 452 10.50 -25.14 10.25
N LEU A 453 10.51 -23.98 10.93
CA LEU A 453 9.82 -23.77 12.20
C LEU A 453 8.33 -23.51 11.96
N SER A 454 7.46 -24.32 12.58
CA SER A 454 6.02 -24.02 12.58
C SER A 454 5.72 -22.75 13.39
N LEU A 455 4.57 -22.12 13.11
CA LEU A 455 4.10 -20.88 13.75
C LEU A 455 4.34 -20.82 15.28
N PRO A 456 3.94 -21.84 16.09
CA PRO A 456 4.14 -21.79 17.54
C PRO A 456 5.63 -21.87 17.95
N PHE A 457 6.47 -22.65 17.26
CA PHE A 457 7.88 -22.76 17.62
C PHE A 457 8.67 -21.51 17.30
N GLY A 458 8.33 -20.79 16.21
CA GLY A 458 8.93 -19.48 15.96
C GLY A 458 8.58 -18.48 17.05
N THR A 459 7.32 -18.43 17.52
CA THR A 459 6.94 -17.52 18.63
C THR A 459 7.72 -17.79 19.93
N LEU A 460 7.99 -19.06 20.24
CA LEU A 460 8.83 -19.43 21.39
C LEU A 460 10.29 -19.02 21.21
N ALA A 461 10.84 -19.13 20.00
CA ALA A 461 12.19 -18.65 19.70
C ALA A 461 12.29 -17.11 19.87
N VAL A 462 11.25 -16.37 19.46
CA VAL A 462 11.16 -14.91 19.67
C VAL A 462 11.08 -14.56 21.15
N LEU A 463 10.23 -15.24 21.91
CA LEU A 463 10.13 -15.06 23.37
C LEU A 463 11.45 -15.41 24.08
N GLY A 464 12.15 -16.43 23.60
CA GLY A 464 13.49 -16.78 24.07
C GLY A 464 14.52 -15.69 23.80
N LEU A 465 14.51 -15.07 22.60
CA LEU A 465 15.37 -13.94 22.27
C LEU A 465 15.05 -12.69 23.12
N LEU A 466 13.77 -12.42 23.39
CA LEU A 466 13.33 -11.34 24.27
C LEU A 466 13.79 -11.56 25.71
N LEU A 467 13.62 -12.78 26.23
CA LEU A 467 14.05 -13.15 27.57
C LEU A 467 15.58 -13.11 27.70
N PHE A 468 16.30 -13.59 26.68
CA PHE A 468 17.74 -13.45 26.58
C PHE A 468 18.17 -11.98 26.62
N ASN A 469 17.49 -11.11 25.86
CA ASN A 469 17.77 -9.68 25.87
C ASN A 469 17.59 -9.05 27.26
N LEU A 470 16.48 -9.37 27.93
CA LEU A 470 16.16 -8.85 29.26
C LEU A 470 17.21 -9.28 30.31
N VAL A 471 17.60 -10.54 30.30
CA VAL A 471 18.50 -11.13 31.30
C VAL A 471 19.96 -10.71 31.07
N PHE A 472 20.42 -10.69 29.82
CA PHE A 472 21.83 -10.44 29.47
C PHE A 472 22.14 -8.97 29.12
N SER A 473 21.14 -8.09 29.04
CA SER A 473 21.36 -6.63 28.98
C SER A 473 21.81 -6.07 30.34
N VAL A 474 21.45 -6.72 31.45
CA VAL A 474 21.68 -6.22 32.82
C VAL A 474 22.98 -6.77 33.44
N ASN A 475 23.54 -7.87 32.92
CA ASN A 475 24.67 -8.57 33.55
C ASN A 475 25.98 -8.41 32.75
N ASP A 476 26.93 -7.63 33.28
CA ASP A 476 28.30 -7.46 32.74
C ASP A 476 29.29 -8.56 33.23
N THR A 477 28.76 -9.73 33.61
CA THR A 477 29.56 -10.78 34.24
C THR A 477 30.52 -11.48 33.28
N VAL A 478 30.27 -11.41 31.97
CA VAL A 478 31.14 -12.02 30.94
C VAL A 478 32.13 -11.00 30.42
N ARG A 479 33.39 -11.09 30.86
CA ARG A 479 34.50 -10.23 30.39
C ARG A 479 35.18 -10.85 29.17
N VAL A 480 34.95 -10.24 28.02
CA VAL A 480 35.38 -10.70 26.69
C VAL A 480 36.68 -10.01 26.24
N ALA A 481 37.37 -10.48 25.20
CA ALA A 481 38.57 -9.80 24.72
C ALA A 481 38.30 -8.37 24.23
N ALA A 482 39.22 -7.46 24.54
CA ALA A 482 39.14 -6.06 24.18
C ALA A 482 40.44 -5.57 23.51
N LYS A 483 40.34 -4.52 22.69
CA LYS A 483 41.53 -3.85 22.11
C LYS A 483 41.98 -2.73 23.03
N CYS A 484 43.29 -2.63 23.24
CA CYS A 484 43.87 -1.48 23.94
C CYS A 484 43.59 -0.20 23.16
N THR A 485 43.01 0.81 23.81
CA THR A 485 42.68 2.11 23.18
C THR A 485 43.92 2.86 22.65
N LEU A 486 45.08 2.66 23.28
CA LEU A 486 46.35 3.29 22.92
C LEU A 486 47.17 2.57 21.82
N CYS A 487 47.25 1.25 21.83
CA CYS A 487 48.12 0.48 20.91
C CYS A 487 47.39 -0.55 20.04
N GLY A 488 46.08 -0.71 20.18
CA GLY A 488 45.28 -1.66 19.41
C GLY A 488 45.51 -3.15 19.73
N ARG A 489 46.42 -3.49 20.65
CA ARG A 489 46.71 -4.88 21.06
C ARG A 489 45.47 -5.54 21.67
N ILE A 490 45.17 -6.76 21.24
CA ILE A 490 44.06 -7.58 21.78
C ILE A 490 44.45 -8.14 23.15
N MET A 491 43.54 -8.06 24.11
CA MET A 491 43.74 -8.48 25.51
C MET A 491 42.55 -9.30 25.98
N CYS A 492 42.81 -10.33 26.78
CA CYS A 492 41.77 -11.08 27.50
C CYS A 492 42.19 -11.33 28.96
N LEU A 493 41.24 -11.68 29.84
CA LEU A 493 41.50 -11.93 31.27
C LEU A 493 42.53 -13.04 31.53
N ARG A 494 42.69 -13.98 30.61
CA ARG A 494 43.69 -15.06 30.72
C ARG A 494 45.10 -14.58 30.36
N CYS A 495 45.23 -13.61 29.46
CA CYS A 495 46.52 -13.01 29.09
C CYS A 495 46.97 -11.91 30.08
N GLN A 496 46.03 -11.20 30.71
CA GLN A 496 46.31 -10.19 31.75
C GLN A 496 45.26 -10.28 32.88
N ARG A 497 45.72 -10.45 34.12
CA ARG A 497 44.86 -10.62 35.32
C ARG A 497 43.98 -9.40 35.64
N THR A 498 44.35 -8.20 35.18
CA THR A 498 43.62 -6.94 35.45
C THR A 498 43.36 -6.20 34.15
N ILE A 499 42.10 -6.20 33.69
CA ILE A 499 41.61 -5.27 32.68
C ILE A 499 41.09 -4.05 33.46
N ALA A 500 41.82 -2.94 33.42
CA ALA A 500 41.42 -1.69 34.07
C ALA A 500 40.18 -1.08 33.38
N ALA A 501 39.45 -0.20 34.10
CA ALA A 501 38.22 0.45 33.62
C ALA A 501 38.36 1.14 32.25
N ASP A 502 39.56 1.59 31.87
CA ASP A 502 39.82 2.35 30.64
C ASP A 502 40.32 1.51 29.44
N VAL A 503 40.22 0.17 29.51
CA VAL A 503 40.58 -0.76 28.41
C VAL A 503 42.01 -0.52 27.88
N LEU A 504 42.99 -0.46 28.80
CA LEU A 504 44.41 -0.28 28.49
C LEU A 504 45.21 -1.55 28.75
N CYS A 505 46.17 -1.85 27.87
CA CYS A 505 47.11 -2.95 28.13
C CYS A 505 48.10 -2.58 29.21
N PHE A 506 48.60 -3.59 29.94
CA PHE A 506 49.59 -3.41 31.00
C PHE A 506 50.77 -2.52 30.60
N GLN A 507 51.25 -2.63 29.35
CA GLN A 507 52.34 -1.79 28.84
C GLN A 507 51.93 -0.32 28.68
N CYS A 508 50.76 -0.06 28.09
CA CYS A 508 50.21 1.29 27.93
C CYS A 508 49.82 1.93 29.27
N GLN A 509 49.26 1.15 30.18
CA GLN A 509 48.93 1.61 31.53
C GLN A 509 50.20 2.01 32.31
N ASN A 510 51.27 1.21 32.21
CA ASN A 510 52.56 1.54 32.81
C ASN A 510 53.24 2.74 32.15
N PHE A 511 53.02 2.96 30.85
CA PHE A 511 53.49 4.16 30.16
C PHE A 511 52.80 5.42 30.68
N LEU A 512 51.46 5.42 30.78
CA LEU A 512 50.69 6.55 31.31
C LEU A 512 51.04 6.87 32.76
N LYS A 513 51.17 5.85 33.64
CA LYS A 513 51.56 6.05 35.05
C LYS A 513 52.95 6.68 35.22
N LYS A 514 53.84 6.51 34.25
CA LYS A 514 55.21 7.04 34.28
C LYS A 514 55.39 8.28 33.41
N GLN A 515 54.34 8.80 32.80
CA GLN A 515 54.43 9.88 31.81
C GLN A 515 55.01 11.18 32.41
N ASP A 516 54.71 11.50 33.65
CA ASP A 516 55.21 12.74 34.29
C ASP A 516 56.70 12.66 34.67
N GLN A 517 57.27 11.45 34.70
CA GLN A 517 58.67 11.19 35.08
C GLN A 517 59.60 10.99 33.87
N LEU A 518 59.09 11.06 32.64
CA LEU A 518 59.85 10.79 31.41
C LEU A 518 60.24 12.08 30.67
N SER A 519 61.48 12.16 30.19
CA SER A 519 61.94 13.28 29.35
C SER A 519 61.24 13.28 27.98
N PHE A 520 61.20 14.43 27.29
CA PHE A 520 60.49 14.57 26.01
C PHE A 520 60.95 13.53 24.96
N LYS A 521 62.26 13.29 24.83
CA LYS A 521 62.81 12.25 23.93
C LYS A 521 62.36 10.84 24.31
N GLN A 522 62.26 10.53 25.61
CA GLN A 522 61.79 9.23 26.09
C GLN A 522 60.29 9.02 25.85
N LYS A 523 59.49 10.10 25.93
CA LYS A 523 58.06 10.09 25.58
C LYS A 523 57.87 9.78 24.09
N GLU A 524 58.65 10.41 23.23
CA GLU A 524 58.56 10.21 21.77
C GLU A 524 59.01 8.81 21.34
N SER A 525 60.12 8.31 21.90
CA SER A 525 60.61 6.95 21.67
C SER A 525 59.59 5.88 22.10
N LYS A 526 58.99 6.02 23.29
CA LYS A 526 57.99 5.05 23.76
C LYS A 526 56.68 5.15 22.98
N LYS A 527 56.27 6.33 22.52
CA LYS A 527 55.13 6.45 21.60
C LYS A 527 55.37 5.68 20.31
N ARG A 528 56.58 5.74 19.73
CA ARG A 528 56.96 4.95 18.53
C ARG A 528 57.06 3.45 18.76
N GLN A 529 57.24 2.98 20.00
CA GLN A 529 57.23 1.55 20.34
C GLN A 529 55.82 0.99 20.63
N ILE A 530 54.86 1.89 20.89
CA ILE A 530 53.49 1.57 21.25
C ILE A 530 52.56 1.64 20.03
N GLN A 531 52.82 2.57 19.09
CA GLN A 531 52.25 2.61 17.74
C GLN A 531 52.88 1.53 16.87
#